data_AF-A0A416JS15-F1
#
_entry.id   AF-A0A416JS15-F1
#
_cell.length_a   1.000
_cell.length_b   1.000
_cell.length_c   1.000
_cell.angle_alpha   90.00
_cell.angle_beta   90.00
_cell.angle_gamma   90.00
#
_symmetry.space_group_name_H-M   'P 1'
#
loop_
_entity.id
_entity.type
_entity.pdbx_description
1 polymer ?
#
loop_
_entity_poly.entity_id
_entity_poly.type
_entity_poly.pdbx_seq_one_letter_code
_entity_poly.pdbx_strand_id
1 'polypeptide(L)'
;MVRLKKIFDLLLATVLCLSLSACGSSDTDTEGAGDDWRNSGVVVGSGTITHTNEGSVDVLVTVSPESAAFYRDKAEQILFDSVSFPVNIPDAEQAFNAISFDDMDGDGESDVLVSFIHENGDITELIWIWDSAERYVFRKDLSSVTISEDDTAEAIDNSNLDEYVGLWEYLDENLWLRIHEDATWEFVNDQDEVIESGTLWADETGVTLHFDGSGDVLQLDRTVSGDLIDIANDGSLFPVEAIQSSVPYFTRNGLEINAAMDMGTFLLEDGVCNYSGLGDGYSRDDCYWEVIKNADYTHDGIREIQFDAICYIPESSIPYFDQQYFTVTSSELYDFNTGMWLTAASAYDNSNRGENYYLHTVSWKGNSYLIEFAYSTDWTYDVGDWDMVLTKSYIVYLPEDMTASSSPQKYSRTIIKIAPRECSLTAFHPKQAL
;
A
#
# COMPACT_ATOMS: atom_id res chain seq x y z
N MET A 1 55.79 -53.37 -12.33
CA MET A 1 54.91 -54.50 -12.73
C MET A 1 53.69 -53.86 -13.36
N VAL A 2 53.36 -54.18 -14.63
CA VAL A 2 52.06 -53.99 -15.35
C VAL A 2 51.18 -52.77 -14.96
N ARG A 3 50.78 -51.83 -15.82
CA ARG A 3 50.98 -51.56 -17.27
C ARG A 3 50.48 -50.12 -17.58
N LEU A 4 50.97 -49.55 -18.69
CA LEU A 4 50.29 -48.66 -19.69
C LEU A 4 49.21 -47.65 -19.22
N LYS A 5 49.25 -46.34 -19.51
CA LYS A 5 49.67 -45.58 -20.73
C LYS A 5 48.77 -45.82 -21.96
N LYS A 6 48.38 -44.72 -22.64
CA LYS A 6 47.35 -44.58 -23.72
C LYS A 6 45.93 -44.57 -23.15
N ILE A 7 44.99 -43.73 -23.56
CA ILE A 7 44.82 -42.86 -24.76
C ILE A 7 44.43 -41.45 -24.24
N PHE A 8 44.78 -40.28 -24.80
CA PHE A 8 45.71 -39.85 -25.86
C PHE A 8 45.51 -40.34 -27.32
N ASP A 9 44.43 -39.89 -27.94
CA ASP A 9 44.03 -39.72 -29.36
C ASP A 9 42.54 -39.27 -29.25
N LEU A 10 42.01 -38.22 -29.88
CA LEU A 10 42.09 -37.88 -31.30
C LEU A 10 41.81 -36.37 -31.55
N LEU A 11 42.73 -35.73 -32.29
CA LEU A 11 42.57 -34.68 -33.33
C LEU A 11 41.25 -33.86 -33.39
N LEU A 12 41.29 -32.52 -33.32
CA LEU A 12 41.80 -31.57 -34.33
C LEU A 12 40.91 -31.46 -35.59
N ALA A 13 40.16 -30.36 -35.69
CA ALA A 13 39.63 -29.83 -36.95
C ALA A 13 39.78 -28.29 -36.99
N THR A 14 40.83 -27.85 -37.71
CA THR A 14 40.87 -26.74 -38.68
C THR A 14 40.04 -25.46 -38.40
N VAL A 15 40.66 -24.32 -38.06
CA VAL A 15 41.49 -23.40 -38.90
C VAL A 15 40.67 -22.25 -39.51
N LEU A 16 40.85 -21.07 -38.90
CA LEU A 16 41.27 -19.80 -39.52
C LEU A 16 40.60 -19.35 -40.83
N CYS A 17 39.82 -18.27 -40.78
CA CYS A 17 39.75 -17.25 -41.86
C CYS A 17 39.10 -15.93 -41.40
N LEU A 18 39.88 -14.83 -41.51
CA LEU A 18 39.44 -13.43 -41.74
C LEU A 18 38.62 -12.73 -40.61
N SER A 19 38.77 -11.44 -40.32
CA SER A 19 39.77 -10.43 -40.71
C SER A 19 39.66 -9.19 -39.81
N LEU A 20 40.76 -8.43 -39.64
CA LEU A 20 40.77 -7.09 -39.05
C LEU A 20 40.06 -6.05 -39.95
N SER A 21 39.69 -4.92 -39.35
CA SER A 21 39.05 -3.71 -39.95
C SER A 21 37.54 -3.85 -40.23
N ALA A 22 36.69 -2.83 -40.06
CA ALA A 22 36.94 -1.38 -39.92
C ALA A 22 35.85 -0.67 -39.07
N CYS A 23 36.10 0.58 -38.68
CA CYS A 23 35.03 1.49 -38.21
C CYS A 23 33.99 1.73 -39.32
N GLY A 24 32.71 1.82 -38.95
CA GLY A 24 31.64 2.24 -39.84
C GLY A 24 30.38 2.64 -39.07
N SER A 25 30.15 3.94 -38.92
CA SER A 25 28.88 4.48 -38.45
C SER A 25 27.89 4.57 -39.60
N SER A 26 26.69 4.02 -39.44
CA SER A 26 25.48 4.52 -40.10
C SER A 26 24.26 3.84 -39.50
N ASP A 27 23.27 4.64 -39.09
CA ASP A 27 21.94 4.16 -38.75
C ASP A 27 21.32 3.35 -39.89
N THR A 28 20.68 2.24 -39.54
CA THR A 28 19.55 1.71 -40.32
C THR A 28 18.53 1.15 -39.34
N ASP A 29 17.39 1.84 -39.24
CA ASP A 29 16.22 1.33 -38.54
C ASP A 29 15.80 -0.03 -39.10
N THR A 30 15.64 -1.01 -38.22
CA THR A 30 14.83 -2.21 -38.48
C THR A 30 13.74 -2.31 -37.43
N GLU A 31 12.67 -1.52 -37.61
CA GLU A 31 11.39 -1.84 -36.98
C GLU A 31 10.99 -3.28 -37.38
N GLY A 32 10.65 -4.14 -36.42
CA GLY A 32 10.06 -5.46 -36.70
C GLY A 32 10.63 -6.66 -35.96
N ALA A 33 11.61 -6.49 -35.07
CA ALA A 33 11.81 -7.39 -33.93
C ALA A 33 11.21 -6.70 -32.69
N GLY A 34 10.37 -7.39 -31.92
CA GLY A 34 10.10 -6.95 -30.55
C GLY A 34 11.38 -7.05 -29.73
N ASP A 35 11.48 -6.30 -28.63
CA ASP A 35 12.63 -6.28 -27.73
C ASP A 35 12.84 -7.64 -27.03
N ASP A 36 13.33 -8.61 -27.79
CA ASP A 36 13.71 -9.93 -27.31
C ASP A 36 15.03 -9.78 -26.55
N TRP A 37 14.89 -9.54 -25.26
CA TRP A 37 15.94 -9.29 -24.27
C TRP A 37 17.09 -10.33 -24.32
N ARG A 38 16.82 -11.53 -24.84
CA ARG A 38 17.82 -12.57 -25.10
C ARG A 38 18.91 -12.16 -26.09
N ASN A 39 18.68 -11.09 -26.86
CA ASN A 39 19.64 -10.48 -27.79
C ASN A 39 20.16 -9.10 -27.33
N SER A 40 19.77 -8.60 -26.14
CA SER A 40 20.12 -7.24 -25.69
C SER A 40 21.53 -7.10 -25.11
N GLY A 41 22.26 -8.21 -24.96
CA GLY A 41 23.59 -8.26 -24.35
C GLY A 41 23.59 -8.41 -22.82
N VAL A 42 22.41 -8.44 -22.18
CA VAL A 42 22.25 -8.63 -20.72
C VAL A 42 22.37 -10.10 -20.30
N VAL A 43 22.12 -11.04 -21.23
CA VAL A 43 22.31 -12.48 -21.00
C VAL A 43 23.81 -12.82 -21.09
N VAL A 44 24.38 -13.24 -19.96
CA VAL A 44 25.81 -13.63 -19.85
C VAL A 44 26.02 -15.14 -19.94
N GLY A 45 24.99 -15.94 -19.65
CA GLY A 45 25.07 -17.41 -19.67
C GLY A 45 23.72 -18.10 -19.91
N SER A 46 23.74 -19.42 -19.99
CA SER A 46 22.55 -20.27 -20.17
C SER A 46 22.81 -21.68 -19.64
N GLY A 47 21.76 -22.37 -19.18
CA GLY A 47 21.87 -23.77 -18.75
C GLY A 47 20.50 -24.43 -18.59
N THR A 48 20.49 -25.59 -17.96
CA THR A 48 19.26 -26.33 -17.64
C THR A 48 19.28 -26.68 -16.16
N ILE A 49 18.31 -26.18 -15.39
CA ILE A 49 18.15 -26.48 -13.97
C ILE A 49 17.14 -27.62 -13.84
N THR A 50 17.45 -28.66 -13.06
CA THR A 50 16.55 -29.79 -12.80
C THR A 50 16.21 -29.90 -11.32
N HIS A 51 14.91 -29.94 -11.02
CA HIS A 51 14.41 -30.26 -9.68
C HIS A 51 13.36 -31.37 -9.75
N THR A 52 13.40 -32.35 -8.85
CA THR A 52 12.57 -33.57 -8.89
C THR A 52 11.07 -33.28 -8.90
N ASN A 53 10.66 -32.16 -8.28
CA ASN A 53 9.25 -31.75 -8.19
C ASN A 53 8.80 -30.85 -9.36
N GLU A 54 9.72 -30.18 -10.07
CA GLU A 54 9.39 -29.19 -11.12
C GLU A 54 9.80 -29.62 -12.53
N GLY A 55 10.67 -30.62 -12.66
CA GLY A 55 11.27 -31.08 -13.90
C GLY A 55 12.52 -30.27 -14.29
N SER A 56 12.96 -30.45 -15.53
CA SER A 56 14.09 -29.71 -16.10
C SER A 56 13.60 -28.45 -16.83
N VAL A 57 14.25 -27.31 -16.58
CA VAL A 57 13.91 -25.99 -17.11
C VAL A 57 15.15 -25.37 -17.75
N ASP A 58 15.06 -25.02 -19.03
CA ASP A 58 16.10 -24.25 -19.71
C ASP A 58 16.05 -22.78 -19.29
N VAL A 59 17.19 -22.25 -18.87
CA VAL A 59 17.35 -20.91 -18.28
C VAL A 59 18.44 -20.09 -18.96
N LEU A 60 18.25 -18.77 -18.93
CA LEU A 60 19.18 -17.73 -19.34
C LEU A 60 19.59 -16.93 -18.10
N VAL A 61 20.86 -16.56 -18.05
CA VAL A 61 21.50 -16.03 -16.84
C VAL A 61 21.88 -14.58 -17.04
N THR A 62 21.51 -13.73 -16.09
CA THR A 62 22.03 -12.37 -15.95
C THR A 62 22.80 -12.27 -14.64
N VAL A 63 23.78 -11.38 -14.57
CA VAL A 63 24.62 -11.18 -13.38
C VAL A 63 24.66 -9.70 -13.05
N SER A 64 24.58 -9.39 -11.76
CA SER A 64 24.79 -8.08 -11.16
C SER A 64 25.99 -8.16 -10.19
N PRO A 65 26.45 -7.04 -9.58
CA PRO A 65 27.45 -7.08 -8.53
C PRO A 65 27.08 -7.91 -7.28
N GLU A 66 25.79 -8.17 -7.07
CA GLU A 66 25.26 -8.75 -5.83
C GLU A 66 24.56 -10.11 -6.04
N SER A 67 24.30 -10.52 -7.28
CA SER A 67 23.51 -11.72 -7.58
C SER A 67 23.68 -12.26 -9.00
N ALA A 68 23.33 -13.53 -9.19
CA ALA A 68 23.05 -14.12 -10.50
C ALA A 68 21.58 -14.55 -10.56
N ALA A 69 20.85 -14.09 -11.57
CA ALA A 69 19.42 -14.38 -11.75
C ALA A 69 19.20 -15.28 -12.96
N PHE A 70 18.30 -16.26 -12.82
CA PHE A 70 18.00 -17.26 -13.84
C PHE A 70 16.58 -17.05 -14.34
N TYR A 71 16.43 -16.75 -15.62
CA TYR A 71 15.12 -16.55 -16.26
C TYR A 71 14.84 -17.72 -17.20
N ARG A 72 13.57 -18.10 -17.37
CA ARG A 72 13.21 -19.15 -18.34
C ARG A 72 13.55 -18.68 -19.77
N ASP A 73 14.08 -19.56 -20.63
CA ASP A 73 14.35 -19.22 -22.04
C ASP A 73 13.05 -18.98 -22.84
N LYS A 74 12.58 -17.73 -22.79
CA LYS A 74 11.40 -17.21 -23.46
C LYS A 74 11.65 -15.76 -23.86
N ALA A 75 10.92 -15.30 -24.88
CA ALA A 75 10.93 -13.91 -25.30
C ALA A 75 10.38 -12.94 -24.23
N GLU A 76 9.55 -13.45 -23.31
CA GLU A 76 9.13 -12.75 -22.10
C GLU A 76 10.13 -13.04 -20.98
N GLN A 77 10.65 -12.01 -20.32
CA GLN A 77 11.58 -12.15 -19.19
C GLN A 77 10.82 -12.64 -17.95
N ILE A 78 10.84 -13.95 -17.70
CA ILE A 78 10.16 -14.59 -16.57
C ILE A 78 11.23 -15.19 -15.67
N LEU A 79 11.40 -14.61 -14.46
CA LEU A 79 12.32 -15.12 -13.45
C LEU A 79 11.94 -16.56 -13.09
N PHE A 80 12.95 -17.40 -12.90
CA PHE A 80 12.80 -18.79 -12.47
C PHE A 80 13.30 -18.97 -11.04
N ASP A 81 14.56 -18.63 -10.77
CA ASP A 81 15.17 -18.59 -9.44
C ASP A 81 16.43 -17.69 -9.51
N SER A 82 17.14 -17.50 -8.39
CA SER A 82 18.38 -16.70 -8.33
C SER A 82 19.31 -17.14 -7.19
N VAL A 83 20.56 -16.69 -7.24
CA VAL A 83 21.51 -16.79 -6.12
C VAL A 83 22.08 -15.42 -5.77
N SER A 84 22.05 -15.08 -4.47
CA SER A 84 22.68 -13.87 -3.93
C SER A 84 24.13 -14.15 -3.56
N PHE A 85 25.03 -13.25 -3.93
CA PHE A 85 26.45 -13.37 -3.63
C PHE A 85 26.72 -13.07 -2.16
N PRO A 86 27.58 -13.85 -1.48
CA PRO A 86 27.90 -13.66 -0.05
C PRO A 86 28.81 -12.44 0.19
N VAL A 87 29.34 -11.86 -0.89
CA VAL A 87 30.16 -10.66 -0.93
C VAL A 87 29.81 -9.89 -2.20
N ASN A 88 29.80 -8.56 -2.15
CA ASN A 88 29.65 -7.73 -3.35
C ASN A 88 30.87 -7.94 -4.28
N ILE A 89 30.61 -8.13 -5.57
CA ILE A 89 31.61 -8.28 -6.64
C ILE A 89 31.43 -7.10 -7.62
N PRO A 90 32.05 -5.93 -7.39
CA PRO A 90 31.76 -4.71 -8.15
C PRO A 90 32.03 -4.79 -9.66
N ASP A 91 32.86 -5.74 -10.11
CA ASP A 91 33.19 -6.02 -11.50
C ASP A 91 32.48 -7.26 -12.09
N ALA A 92 31.47 -7.81 -11.41
CA ALA A 92 30.82 -9.08 -11.75
C ALA A 92 30.37 -9.17 -13.23
N GLU A 93 29.74 -8.13 -13.76
CA GLU A 93 29.30 -8.06 -15.16
C GLU A 93 30.45 -8.17 -16.16
N GLN A 94 31.64 -7.66 -15.82
CA GLN A 94 32.81 -7.66 -16.70
C GLN A 94 33.75 -8.85 -16.45
N ALA A 95 33.77 -9.37 -15.21
CA ALA A 95 34.57 -10.50 -14.78
C ALA A 95 33.89 -11.86 -14.98
N PHE A 96 32.57 -11.90 -15.27
CA PHE A 96 31.85 -13.16 -15.48
C PHE A 96 32.53 -14.04 -16.53
N ASN A 97 32.86 -15.26 -16.13
CA ASN A 97 33.59 -16.23 -16.95
C ASN A 97 32.73 -17.45 -17.29
N ALA A 98 32.02 -18.02 -16.31
CA ALA A 98 31.17 -19.19 -16.52
C ALA A 98 30.12 -19.36 -15.42
N ILE A 99 29.08 -20.15 -15.73
CA ILE A 99 28.14 -20.70 -14.76
C ILE A 99 27.92 -22.19 -15.04
N SER A 100 27.71 -23.00 -14.00
CA SER A 100 27.27 -24.40 -14.12
C SER A 100 26.07 -24.69 -13.23
N PHE A 101 25.26 -25.67 -13.65
CA PHE A 101 24.08 -26.19 -12.97
C PHE A 101 24.15 -27.73 -12.76
N ASP A 102 25.38 -28.26 -12.73
CA ASP A 102 25.65 -29.68 -12.48
C ASP A 102 25.32 -30.05 -11.01
N ASP A 103 24.65 -31.18 -10.81
CA ASP A 103 24.50 -31.88 -9.53
C ASP A 103 25.89 -32.21 -8.94
N MET A 104 26.28 -31.54 -7.84
CA MET A 104 27.61 -31.64 -7.24
C MET A 104 27.66 -32.58 -6.04
N ASP A 105 26.56 -32.73 -5.30
CA ASP A 105 26.50 -33.56 -4.10
C ASP A 105 25.92 -34.97 -4.33
N GLY A 106 25.20 -35.15 -5.45
CA GLY A 106 24.67 -36.42 -5.94
C GLY A 106 23.21 -36.71 -5.56
N ASP A 107 22.44 -35.71 -5.10
CA ASP A 107 21.02 -35.87 -4.74
C ASP A 107 20.07 -35.93 -5.95
N GLY A 108 20.51 -35.43 -7.12
CA GLY A 108 19.77 -35.38 -8.38
C GLY A 108 19.12 -34.03 -8.71
N GLU A 109 19.35 -33.00 -7.89
CA GLU A 109 18.92 -31.62 -8.09
C GLU A 109 20.07 -30.78 -8.69
N SER A 110 19.73 -29.67 -9.36
CA SER A 110 20.74 -28.78 -9.95
C SER A 110 21.24 -27.74 -8.95
N ASP A 111 22.48 -27.92 -8.50
CA ASP A 111 23.28 -26.93 -7.76
C ASP A 111 23.68 -25.74 -8.65
N VAL A 112 24.40 -24.75 -8.09
CA VAL A 112 24.92 -23.59 -8.84
C VAL A 112 26.40 -23.36 -8.55
N LEU A 113 27.19 -23.15 -9.61
CA LEU A 113 28.54 -22.55 -9.52
C LEU A 113 28.62 -21.35 -10.44
N VAL A 114 29.01 -20.19 -9.90
CA VAL A 114 29.34 -18.98 -10.68
C VAL A 114 30.85 -18.72 -10.60
N SER A 115 31.47 -18.49 -11.76
CA SER A 115 32.92 -18.31 -11.91
C SER A 115 33.22 -16.95 -12.54
N PHE A 116 34.15 -16.21 -11.92
CA PHE A 116 34.65 -14.92 -12.36
C PHE A 116 36.17 -14.98 -12.60
N ILE A 117 36.65 -14.27 -13.61
CA ILE A 117 38.07 -13.99 -13.85
C ILE A 117 38.24 -12.47 -13.86
N HIS A 118 38.83 -11.93 -12.81
CA HIS A 118 39.03 -10.49 -12.62
C HIS A 118 40.15 -9.95 -13.53
N GLU A 119 40.20 -8.64 -13.75
CA GLU A 119 41.21 -8.01 -14.64
C GLU A 119 42.66 -8.29 -14.19
N ASN A 120 42.88 -8.50 -12.89
CA ASN A 120 44.19 -8.86 -12.32
C ASN A 120 44.60 -10.33 -12.56
N GLY A 121 43.68 -11.17 -13.05
CA GLY A 121 43.88 -12.60 -13.30
C GLY A 121 43.50 -13.53 -12.15
N ASP A 122 42.96 -13.01 -11.04
CA ASP A 122 42.43 -13.82 -9.94
C ASP A 122 41.09 -14.47 -10.33
N ILE A 123 40.79 -15.62 -9.74
CA ILE A 123 39.59 -16.42 -10.04
C ILE A 123 38.72 -16.56 -8.80
N THR A 124 37.49 -16.06 -8.88
CA THR A 124 36.47 -16.18 -7.84
C THR A 124 35.43 -17.21 -8.29
N GLU A 125 35.27 -18.28 -7.52
CA GLU A 125 34.25 -19.31 -7.74
C GLU A 125 33.36 -19.35 -6.50
N LEU A 126 32.06 -19.16 -6.71
CA LEU A 126 31.02 -19.22 -5.69
C LEU A 126 30.12 -20.42 -5.98
N ILE A 127 29.80 -21.20 -4.95
CA ILE A 127 29.03 -22.44 -5.06
C ILE A 127 27.86 -22.42 -4.07
N TRP A 128 26.67 -22.79 -4.55
CA TRP A 128 25.47 -23.03 -3.75
C TRP A 128 24.98 -24.44 -4.02
N ILE A 129 24.60 -25.14 -2.95
CA ILE A 129 23.98 -26.46 -3.03
C ILE A 129 22.48 -26.30 -2.81
N TRP A 130 21.67 -27.03 -3.56
CA TRP A 130 20.22 -26.97 -3.43
C TRP A 130 19.72 -27.75 -2.20
N ASP A 131 18.88 -27.12 -1.38
CA ASP A 131 18.13 -27.75 -0.29
C ASP A 131 16.62 -27.57 -0.51
N SER A 132 15.86 -28.64 -0.27
CA SER A 132 14.40 -28.66 -0.50
C SER A 132 13.56 -27.74 0.41
N ALA A 133 14.14 -27.22 1.50
CA ALA A 133 13.52 -26.28 2.43
C ALA A 133 14.17 -24.89 2.37
N GLU A 134 15.50 -24.81 2.23
CA GLU A 134 16.27 -23.55 2.26
C GLU A 134 16.68 -23.01 0.86
N ARG A 135 16.33 -23.72 -0.24
CA ARG A 135 16.74 -23.43 -1.63
C ARG A 135 18.27 -23.42 -1.79
N TYR A 136 18.83 -22.45 -2.51
CA TYR A 136 20.26 -22.39 -2.81
C TYR A 136 21.09 -21.94 -1.59
N VAL A 137 21.65 -22.91 -0.86
CA VAL A 137 22.49 -22.68 0.33
C VAL A 137 23.95 -22.48 -0.08
N PHE A 138 24.51 -21.30 0.21
CA PHE A 138 25.90 -20.98 -0.12
C PHE A 138 26.93 -21.86 0.63
N ARG A 139 27.93 -22.36 -0.09
CA ARG A 139 28.98 -23.25 0.46
C ARG A 139 30.37 -22.62 0.39
N LYS A 140 30.74 -21.91 1.47
CA LYS A 140 32.08 -21.36 1.70
C LYS A 140 33.19 -22.42 1.55
N ASP A 141 32.96 -23.65 1.99
CA ASP A 141 33.96 -24.72 2.00
C ASP A 141 34.28 -25.31 0.62
N LEU A 142 33.41 -25.05 -0.37
CA LEU A 142 33.59 -25.44 -1.77
C LEU A 142 34.03 -24.27 -2.65
N SER A 143 33.70 -23.04 -2.25
CA SER A 143 33.98 -21.79 -2.97
C SER A 143 35.46 -21.35 -2.85
N SER A 144 35.99 -20.62 -3.85
CA SER A 144 37.39 -20.15 -3.83
C SER A 144 37.63 -18.91 -2.97
N VAL A 145 36.56 -18.18 -2.60
CA VAL A 145 36.67 -16.96 -1.79
C VAL A 145 37.23 -17.32 -0.42
N THR A 146 38.44 -16.85 -0.14
CA THR A 146 39.04 -16.94 1.20
C THR A 146 38.43 -15.85 2.07
N ILE A 147 37.14 -16.02 2.41
CA ILE A 147 36.43 -15.05 3.22
C ILE A 147 37.19 -14.94 4.56
N SER A 148 37.69 -13.73 4.86
CA SER A 148 38.43 -13.49 6.10
C SER A 148 37.52 -13.72 7.31
N GLU A 149 38.08 -13.83 8.51
CA GLU A 149 37.26 -13.93 9.73
C GLU A 149 36.58 -12.58 10.08
N ASP A 150 36.81 -11.51 9.30
CA ASP A 150 36.06 -10.24 9.31
C ASP A 150 34.94 -10.20 8.22
N ASP A 151 35.11 -10.89 7.09
CA ASP A 151 34.17 -10.83 5.95
C ASP A 151 33.21 -12.02 5.89
N THR A 152 33.40 -13.06 6.72
CA THR A 152 32.41 -14.14 6.83
C THR A 152 31.16 -13.54 7.35
N ALA A 153 30.11 -13.55 6.52
CA ALA A 153 28.72 -13.27 6.84
C ALA A 153 28.59 -13.01 8.33
N GLU A 154 28.60 -11.71 8.70
CA GLU A 154 28.34 -11.31 10.08
C GLU A 154 27.16 -12.17 10.53
N ALA A 155 27.27 -12.78 11.71
CA ALA A 155 26.14 -13.51 12.26
C ALA A 155 25.06 -12.44 12.47
N ILE A 156 24.15 -12.32 11.48
CA ILE A 156 23.66 -11.03 10.94
C ILE A 156 23.54 -10.04 12.09
N ASP A 157 24.32 -8.96 12.11
CA ASP A 157 24.51 -8.15 13.34
C ASP A 157 23.33 -7.21 13.64
N ASN A 158 22.15 -7.78 13.49
CA ASN A 158 20.92 -7.59 14.25
C ASN A 158 21.12 -7.60 15.79
N SER A 159 22.31 -7.35 16.35
CA SER A 159 22.42 -6.98 17.78
C SER A 159 21.67 -5.68 18.10
N ASN A 160 21.42 -4.84 17.09
CA ASN A 160 20.50 -3.70 17.18
C ASN A 160 19.05 -4.02 16.74
N LEU A 161 18.71 -5.23 16.28
CA LEU A 161 17.34 -5.57 15.84
C LEU A 161 16.30 -5.33 16.95
N ASP A 162 16.64 -5.64 18.19
CA ASP A 162 15.81 -5.37 19.38
C ASP A 162 15.43 -3.88 19.53
N GLU A 163 16.16 -2.95 18.89
CA GLU A 163 15.82 -1.50 18.87
C GLU A 163 14.80 -1.13 17.78
N TYR A 164 14.57 -2.02 16.81
CA TYR A 164 13.66 -1.83 15.68
C TYR A 164 12.43 -2.76 15.69
N VAL A 165 12.47 -3.88 16.44
CA VAL A 165 11.31 -4.78 16.63
C VAL A 165 10.10 -4.01 17.14
N GLY A 166 8.98 -4.15 16.43
CA GLY A 166 7.75 -3.41 16.72
C GLY A 166 6.97 -3.07 15.46
N LEU A 167 6.10 -2.05 15.59
CA LEU A 167 5.27 -1.54 14.52
C LEU A 167 5.60 -0.06 14.31
N TRP A 168 5.68 0.37 13.05
CA TRP A 168 6.09 1.71 12.64
C TRP A 168 5.07 2.29 11.67
N GLU A 169 4.46 3.43 11.97
CA GLU A 169 3.55 4.14 11.06
C GLU A 169 4.37 4.92 10.03
N TYR A 170 4.21 4.60 8.75
CA TYR A 170 4.68 5.43 7.64
C TYR A 170 3.73 6.64 7.54
N LEU A 171 4.24 7.84 7.85
CA LEU A 171 3.39 9.03 8.01
C LEU A 171 2.59 9.35 6.75
N ASP A 172 1.33 9.73 6.95
CA ASP A 172 0.37 10.17 5.93
C ASP A 172 0.06 9.17 4.79
N GLU A 173 0.72 8.02 4.71
CA GLU A 173 0.55 6.98 3.66
C GLU A 173 -0.45 5.86 4.02
N ASN A 174 -0.96 5.80 5.26
CA ASN A 174 -1.84 4.72 5.74
C ASN A 174 -1.21 3.31 5.56
N LEU A 175 0.07 3.22 5.90
CA LEU A 175 0.93 2.05 5.74
C LEU A 175 1.73 1.87 7.03
N TRP A 176 1.89 0.63 7.49
CA TRP A 176 2.71 0.32 8.67
C TRP A 176 3.75 -0.75 8.35
N LEU A 177 4.99 -0.53 8.77
CA LEU A 177 6.05 -1.52 8.78
C LEU A 177 6.02 -2.26 10.11
N ARG A 178 5.90 -3.59 10.09
CA ARG A 178 6.08 -4.46 11.25
C ARG A 178 7.41 -5.18 11.13
N ILE A 179 8.23 -5.12 12.19
CA ILE A 179 9.53 -5.79 12.29
C ILE A 179 9.45 -6.85 13.38
N HIS A 180 9.90 -8.06 13.06
CA HIS A 180 9.83 -9.23 13.94
C HIS A 180 11.20 -9.58 14.55
N GLU A 181 11.18 -10.29 15.70
CA GLU A 181 12.37 -10.75 16.43
C GLU A 181 13.26 -11.74 15.63
N ASP A 182 12.75 -12.29 14.53
CA ASP A 182 13.45 -13.23 13.65
C ASP A 182 14.03 -12.58 12.38
N ALA A 183 14.10 -11.25 12.34
CA ALA A 183 14.57 -10.45 11.21
C ALA A 183 13.70 -10.54 9.95
N THR A 184 12.44 -10.95 10.09
CA THR A 184 11.41 -10.76 9.06
C THR A 184 10.67 -9.43 9.26
N TRP A 185 10.04 -8.95 8.18
CA TRP A 185 9.17 -7.78 8.22
C TRP A 185 7.97 -7.94 7.28
N GLU A 186 6.93 -7.16 7.55
CA GLU A 186 5.76 -7.01 6.69
C GLU A 186 5.25 -5.57 6.65
N PHE A 187 4.88 -5.10 5.46
CA PHE A 187 4.08 -3.88 5.27
C PHE A 187 2.60 -4.26 5.33
N VAL A 188 1.84 -3.60 6.22
CA VAL A 188 0.41 -3.86 6.46
C VAL A 188 -0.45 -2.61 6.27
N ASN A 189 -1.69 -2.80 5.83
CA ASN A 189 -2.69 -1.74 5.72
C ASN A 189 -3.44 -1.48 7.05
N ASP A 190 -4.39 -0.54 7.07
CA ASP A 190 -5.15 -0.24 8.29
C ASP A 190 -6.22 -1.29 8.69
N GLN A 191 -6.30 -2.39 7.96
CA GLN A 191 -7.08 -3.59 8.30
C GLN A 191 -6.21 -4.74 8.84
N ASP A 192 -4.90 -4.54 9.03
CA ASP A 192 -3.92 -5.58 9.40
C ASP A 192 -3.78 -6.67 8.32
N GLU A 193 -3.97 -6.29 7.05
CA GLU A 193 -3.71 -7.16 5.89
C GLU A 193 -2.30 -6.87 5.35
N VAL A 194 -1.51 -7.94 5.16
CA VAL A 194 -0.17 -7.88 4.57
C VAL A 194 -0.24 -7.49 3.10
N ILE A 195 0.53 -6.47 2.74
CA ILE A 195 0.69 -5.97 1.37
C ILE A 195 1.96 -6.58 0.76
N GLU A 196 3.08 -6.45 1.47
CA GLU A 196 4.43 -6.88 1.07
C GLU A 196 5.21 -7.38 2.29
N SER A 197 6.22 -8.21 2.09
CA SER A 197 7.03 -8.82 3.16
C SER A 197 8.46 -9.09 2.72
N GLY A 198 9.31 -9.45 3.70
CA GLY A 198 10.58 -10.09 3.42
C GLY A 198 11.49 -10.18 4.65
N THR A 199 12.80 -10.15 4.41
CA THR A 199 13.84 -10.17 5.44
C THR A 199 14.50 -8.81 5.58
N LEU A 200 15.14 -8.54 6.72
CA LEU A 200 15.87 -7.29 6.93
C LEU A 200 17.24 -7.49 7.59
N TRP A 201 18.07 -6.47 7.44
CA TRP A 201 19.28 -6.25 8.21
C TRP A 201 19.13 -4.96 9.01
N ALA A 202 19.39 -5.01 10.32
CA ALA A 202 19.44 -3.86 11.21
C ALA A 202 20.87 -3.58 11.69
N ASP A 203 21.25 -2.31 11.79
CA ASP A 203 22.52 -1.86 12.38
C ASP A 203 22.35 -0.61 13.26
N GLU A 204 23.43 0.01 13.76
CA GLU A 204 23.36 1.24 14.58
C GLU A 204 22.75 2.45 13.82
N THR A 205 22.75 2.42 12.49
CA THR A 205 22.42 3.52 11.58
C THR A 205 21.07 3.42 10.91
N GLY A 206 20.46 2.24 10.83
CA GLY A 206 19.15 2.04 10.20
C GLY A 206 18.72 0.58 10.06
N VAL A 207 17.76 0.36 9.16
CA VAL A 207 17.37 -0.97 8.67
C VAL A 207 17.31 -1.01 7.15
N THR A 208 17.81 -2.10 6.56
CA THR A 208 17.67 -2.43 5.14
C THR A 208 16.60 -3.50 5.00
N LEU A 209 15.47 -3.17 4.35
CA LEU A 209 14.42 -4.13 4.02
C LEU A 209 14.72 -4.76 2.67
N HIS A 210 14.73 -6.09 2.60
CA HIS A 210 14.80 -6.87 1.35
C HIS A 210 13.42 -7.45 1.04
N PHE A 211 12.93 -7.26 -0.18
CA PHE A 211 11.55 -7.60 -0.57
C PHE A 211 11.46 -9.01 -1.16
N ASP A 212 10.51 -9.81 -0.66
CA ASP A 212 10.22 -11.13 -1.19
C ASP A 212 9.75 -11.07 -2.64
N GLY A 213 10.42 -11.82 -3.52
CA GLY A 213 9.98 -12.06 -4.90
C GLY A 213 10.26 -10.96 -5.92
N SER A 214 10.58 -9.72 -5.51
CA SER A 214 11.09 -8.69 -6.43
C SER A 214 12.61 -8.56 -6.39
N GLY A 215 13.24 -8.81 -5.22
CA GLY A 215 14.66 -8.57 -5.00
C GLY A 215 15.02 -7.08 -4.83
N ASP A 216 14.02 -6.20 -4.71
CA ASP A 216 14.23 -4.80 -4.36
C ASP A 216 14.71 -4.65 -2.91
N VAL A 217 15.28 -3.49 -2.61
CA VAL A 217 15.70 -3.11 -1.26
C VAL A 217 15.25 -1.70 -0.90
N LEU A 218 14.87 -1.49 0.36
CA LEU A 218 14.57 -0.17 0.92
C LEU A 218 15.45 0.09 2.14
N GLN A 219 16.27 1.14 2.05
CA GLN A 219 17.07 1.65 3.17
C GLN A 219 16.23 2.64 4.00
N LEU A 220 16.14 2.40 5.30
CA LEU A 220 15.50 3.28 6.27
C LEU A 220 16.53 3.76 7.29
N ASP A 221 16.91 5.03 7.21
CA ASP A 221 17.95 5.60 8.05
C ASP A 221 17.41 6.06 9.41
N ARG A 222 18.08 5.66 10.49
CA ARG A 222 17.72 6.02 11.87
C ARG A 222 18.16 7.43 12.20
N THR A 223 17.22 8.20 12.73
CA THR A 223 17.44 9.55 13.24
C THR A 223 18.00 9.57 14.67
N VAL A 224 18.52 10.74 15.08
CA VAL A 224 18.92 10.99 16.48
C VAL A 224 17.77 10.95 17.49
N SER A 225 16.51 10.98 17.04
CA SER A 225 15.32 10.79 17.88
C SER A 225 14.89 9.32 17.99
N GLY A 226 15.41 8.44 17.14
CA GLY A 226 15.04 7.02 17.06
C GLY A 226 13.99 6.70 15.99
N ASP A 227 13.45 7.72 15.30
CA ASP A 227 12.55 7.57 14.16
C ASP A 227 13.32 7.09 12.92
N LEU A 228 12.65 6.45 11.97
CA LEU A 228 13.24 5.99 10.69
C LEU A 228 12.86 6.96 9.55
N ILE A 229 13.76 7.20 8.59
CA ILE A 229 13.53 8.04 7.41
C ILE A 229 13.77 7.24 6.13
N ASP A 230 12.79 7.31 5.24
CA ASP A 230 12.92 6.86 3.85
C ASP A 230 13.39 8.05 2.99
N ILE A 231 14.72 8.16 2.82
CA ILE A 231 15.32 9.26 2.04
C ILE A 231 14.99 9.13 0.54
N ALA A 232 14.73 7.91 0.05
CA ALA A 232 14.45 7.67 -1.37
C ALA A 232 13.07 8.23 -1.78
N ASN A 233 12.08 8.11 -0.89
CA ASN A 233 10.69 8.50 -1.16
C ASN A 233 10.22 9.76 -0.39
N ASP A 234 11.10 10.45 0.35
CA ASP A 234 10.78 11.61 1.23
C ASP A 234 9.82 11.23 2.38
N GLY A 235 9.90 9.97 2.83
CA GLY A 235 9.04 9.38 3.85
C GLY A 235 9.65 9.38 5.26
N SER A 236 8.82 9.12 6.27
CA SER A 236 9.27 8.99 7.66
C SER A 236 8.37 8.03 8.42
N LEU A 237 8.97 7.17 9.24
CA LEU A 237 8.28 6.16 10.03
C LEU A 237 8.52 6.36 11.53
N PHE A 238 7.45 6.28 12.32
CA PHE A 238 7.47 6.51 13.76
C PHE A 238 6.99 5.25 14.50
N PRO A 239 7.61 4.88 15.63
CA PRO A 239 7.22 3.69 16.38
C PRO A 239 5.82 3.88 17.00
N VAL A 240 4.95 2.89 16.83
CA VAL A 240 3.56 2.89 17.30
C VAL A 240 3.17 1.55 17.92
N GLU A 241 2.25 1.58 18.88
CA GLU A 241 1.78 0.38 19.60
C GLU A 241 0.64 -0.36 18.86
N ALA A 242 0.04 0.23 17.82
CA ALA A 242 -1.08 -0.33 17.08
C ALA A 242 -1.26 0.29 15.68
N ILE A 243 -1.82 -0.48 14.75
CA ILE A 243 -2.24 -0.03 13.42
C ILE A 243 -3.44 0.91 13.57
N GLN A 244 -3.22 2.22 13.38
CA GLN A 244 -4.23 3.24 13.60
C GLN A 244 -4.00 4.43 12.68
N SER A 245 -4.74 4.48 11.57
CA SER A 245 -4.61 5.52 10.55
C SER A 245 -4.63 6.93 11.13
N SER A 246 -3.57 7.70 10.88
CA SER A 246 -3.54 9.14 11.09
C SER A 246 -4.19 9.95 9.95
N VAL A 247 -4.50 9.29 8.83
CA VAL A 247 -5.15 9.85 7.63
C VAL A 247 -6.67 9.86 7.80
N PRO A 248 -7.37 10.98 7.56
CA PRO A 248 -8.82 11.04 7.69
C PRO A 248 -9.53 10.02 6.80
N TYR A 249 -10.51 9.31 7.37
CA TYR A 249 -11.29 8.26 6.71
C TYR A 249 -11.81 8.68 5.33
N PHE A 250 -12.30 9.92 5.19
CA PHE A 250 -12.78 10.43 3.91
C PHE A 250 -11.68 10.50 2.84
N THR A 251 -10.52 11.04 3.18
CA THR A 251 -9.35 11.11 2.28
C THR A 251 -8.95 9.71 1.83
N ARG A 252 -8.79 8.79 2.79
CA ARG A 252 -8.37 7.41 2.55
C ARG A 252 -9.33 6.62 1.66
N ASN A 253 -10.64 6.83 1.82
CA ASN A 253 -11.67 6.14 1.05
C ASN A 253 -12.08 6.89 -0.24
N GLY A 254 -11.33 7.93 -0.65
CA GLY A 254 -11.66 8.72 -1.85
C GLY A 254 -13.02 9.42 -1.77
N LEU A 255 -13.52 9.72 -0.57
CA LEU A 255 -14.84 10.29 -0.35
C LEU A 255 -14.83 11.81 -0.46
N GLU A 256 -15.32 12.31 -1.59
CA GLU A 256 -15.43 13.74 -1.85
C GLU A 256 -16.53 14.43 -1.02
N ILE A 257 -16.38 15.75 -0.92
CA ILE A 257 -17.20 16.69 -0.15
C ILE A 257 -17.96 17.58 -1.13
N ASN A 258 -19.25 17.29 -1.34
CA ASN A 258 -20.03 17.94 -2.39
C ASN A 258 -20.59 19.32 -1.98
N ALA A 259 -20.54 19.65 -0.69
CA ALA A 259 -20.99 20.92 -0.13
C ALA A 259 -20.05 21.34 1.02
N ALA A 260 -19.63 22.61 1.02
CA ALA A 260 -18.77 23.16 2.06
C ALA A 260 -19.52 24.20 2.90
N MET A 261 -19.22 24.24 4.19
CA MET A 261 -19.80 25.18 5.15
C MET A 261 -19.47 26.63 4.76
N ASP A 262 -20.46 27.52 4.85
CA ASP A 262 -20.42 28.94 4.48
C ASP A 262 -20.10 29.23 2.99
N MET A 263 -20.26 28.23 2.09
CA MET A 263 -19.97 28.37 0.66
C MET A 263 -21.21 28.49 -0.24
N GLY A 264 -22.39 28.68 0.33
CA GLY A 264 -23.65 28.90 -0.40
C GLY A 264 -24.50 27.64 -0.61
N THR A 265 -25.45 27.75 -1.54
CA THR A 265 -26.38 26.66 -1.91
C THR A 265 -25.78 25.72 -2.95
N PHE A 266 -25.94 24.42 -2.72
CA PHE A 266 -25.48 23.32 -3.58
C PHE A 266 -26.68 22.54 -4.11
N LEU A 267 -26.77 22.37 -5.43
CA LEU A 267 -27.79 21.53 -6.07
C LEU A 267 -27.56 20.06 -5.70
N LEU A 268 -28.63 19.39 -5.26
CA LEU A 268 -28.71 17.94 -5.11
C LEU A 268 -29.82 17.43 -6.04
N GLU A 269 -29.40 16.85 -7.18
CA GLU A 269 -30.30 16.20 -8.13
C GLU A 269 -31.02 15.02 -7.45
N ASP A 270 -32.32 14.83 -7.74
CA ASP A 270 -33.18 13.78 -7.11
C ASP A 270 -33.21 13.83 -5.55
N GLY A 271 -32.79 14.94 -4.93
CA GLY A 271 -32.58 15.08 -3.48
C GLY A 271 -33.84 15.22 -2.61
N VAL A 272 -35.01 15.39 -3.23
CA VAL A 272 -36.32 15.37 -2.57
C VAL A 272 -37.23 14.34 -3.25
N CYS A 273 -38.08 13.68 -2.46
CA CYS A 273 -39.14 12.84 -2.99
C CYS A 273 -40.52 13.26 -2.50
N ASN A 274 -41.51 13.18 -3.40
CA ASN A 274 -42.88 13.59 -3.14
C ASN A 274 -43.84 12.44 -3.43
N TYR A 275 -44.82 12.20 -2.57
CA TYR A 275 -45.85 11.17 -2.76
C TYR A 275 -47.14 11.49 -2.00
N SER A 276 -48.24 10.86 -2.38
CA SER A 276 -49.52 10.87 -1.66
C SER A 276 -49.82 9.51 -1.02
N GLY A 277 -50.61 9.52 0.07
CA GLY A 277 -51.13 8.30 0.70
C GLY A 277 -50.04 7.31 1.10
N LEU A 278 -50.01 6.15 0.44
CA LEU A 278 -49.03 5.06 0.70
C LEU A 278 -47.89 5.00 -0.35
N GLY A 279 -47.72 6.04 -1.17
CA GLY A 279 -46.74 6.09 -2.26
C GLY A 279 -47.32 6.42 -3.64
N ASP A 280 -48.58 6.83 -3.73
CA ASP A 280 -49.21 7.19 -5.00
C ASP A 280 -48.61 8.50 -5.54
N GLY A 281 -48.32 8.54 -6.84
CA GLY A 281 -47.66 9.69 -7.46
C GLY A 281 -46.23 9.91 -6.98
N TYR A 282 -45.55 8.86 -6.48
CA TYR A 282 -44.14 8.94 -6.08
C TYR A 282 -43.28 9.53 -7.22
N SER A 283 -42.51 10.55 -6.86
CA SER A 283 -41.59 11.27 -7.71
C SER A 283 -40.33 11.60 -6.91
N ARG A 284 -39.24 11.85 -7.63
CA ARG A 284 -38.05 12.53 -7.13
C ARG A 284 -37.83 13.76 -7.98
N ASP A 285 -37.24 14.78 -7.39
CA ASP A 285 -36.89 16.03 -8.05
C ASP A 285 -35.75 16.70 -7.27
N ASP A 286 -35.28 17.85 -7.76
CA ASP A 286 -34.09 18.53 -7.26
C ASP A 286 -34.37 19.32 -5.97
N CYS A 287 -33.35 19.43 -5.11
CA CYS A 287 -33.37 20.38 -4.00
C CYS A 287 -32.00 21.05 -3.83
N TYR A 288 -31.93 22.10 -3.02
CA TYR A 288 -30.69 22.84 -2.78
C TYR A 288 -30.33 22.77 -1.30
N TRP A 289 -29.10 22.36 -0.98
CA TRP A 289 -28.60 22.32 0.38
C TRP A 289 -27.59 23.44 0.64
N GLU A 290 -27.72 24.11 1.79
CA GLU A 290 -26.74 25.05 2.32
C GLU A 290 -26.34 24.63 3.74
N VAL A 291 -25.10 24.92 4.12
CA VAL A 291 -24.60 24.72 5.48
C VAL A 291 -24.03 26.04 5.99
N ILE A 292 -24.61 26.57 7.07
CA ILE A 292 -24.23 27.88 7.65
C ILE A 292 -23.66 27.67 9.05
N LYS A 293 -22.47 28.22 9.34
CA LYS A 293 -21.88 28.20 10.67
C LYS A 293 -22.38 29.36 11.53
N ASN A 294 -23.03 29.02 12.64
CA ASN A 294 -23.54 29.97 13.61
C ASN A 294 -22.53 30.29 14.72
N ALA A 295 -21.79 29.28 15.19
CA ALA A 295 -20.74 29.45 16.20
C ALA A 295 -19.64 28.38 16.08
N ASP A 296 -18.43 28.73 16.53
CA ASP A 296 -17.25 27.87 16.58
C ASP A 296 -16.33 28.42 17.67
N TYR A 297 -16.32 27.80 18.84
CA TYR A 297 -15.52 28.27 19.97
C TYR A 297 -15.02 27.13 20.85
N THR A 298 -13.87 27.33 21.49
CA THR A 298 -13.25 26.35 22.38
C THR A 298 -13.19 26.90 23.79
N HIS A 299 -13.67 26.12 24.76
CA HIS A 299 -13.55 26.41 26.19
C HIS A 299 -13.38 25.11 26.99
N ASP A 300 -12.61 25.15 28.08
CA ASP A 300 -12.44 24.04 29.02
C ASP A 300 -12.00 22.68 28.38
N GLY A 301 -11.27 22.74 27.27
CA GLY A 301 -10.83 21.56 26.49
C GLY A 301 -11.89 20.97 25.55
N ILE A 302 -13.03 21.65 25.40
CA ILE A 302 -14.13 21.27 24.50
C ILE A 302 -14.30 22.36 23.44
N ARG A 303 -14.35 21.94 22.18
CA ARG A 303 -14.78 22.77 21.05
C ARG A 303 -16.27 22.56 20.81
N GLU A 304 -17.05 23.62 20.91
CA GLU A 304 -18.46 23.67 20.54
C GLU A 304 -18.62 24.30 19.16
N ILE A 305 -19.40 23.64 18.30
CA ILE A 305 -19.73 24.10 16.95
C ILE A 305 -21.25 24.12 16.82
N GLN A 306 -21.79 25.25 16.37
CA GLN A 306 -23.21 25.40 16.05
C GLN A 306 -23.35 25.71 14.57
N PHE A 307 -24.22 24.99 13.87
CA PHE A 307 -24.46 25.19 12.43
C PHE A 307 -25.88 24.78 12.04
N ASP A 308 -26.37 25.33 10.95
CA ASP A 308 -27.61 24.91 10.29
C ASP A 308 -27.29 24.17 9.00
N ALA A 309 -27.94 23.03 8.77
CA ALA A 309 -28.04 22.39 7.46
C ALA A 309 -29.45 22.63 6.91
N ILE A 310 -29.56 23.40 5.84
CA ILE A 310 -30.81 23.92 5.30
C ILE A 310 -31.05 23.29 3.93
N CYS A 311 -32.25 22.76 3.71
CA CYS A 311 -32.71 22.24 2.42
C CYS A 311 -33.84 23.11 1.89
N TYR A 312 -33.61 23.72 0.74
CA TYR A 312 -34.55 24.53 0.00
C TYR A 312 -35.16 23.71 -1.13
N ILE A 313 -36.50 23.60 -1.14
CA ILE A 313 -37.25 22.82 -2.12
C ILE A 313 -38.05 23.79 -3.01
N PRO A 314 -37.76 23.87 -4.32
CA PRO A 314 -38.53 24.66 -5.27
C PRO A 314 -40.00 24.21 -5.37
N GLU A 315 -40.91 25.14 -5.67
CA GLU A 315 -42.28 24.80 -6.10
C GLU A 315 -42.27 23.87 -7.33
N SER A 316 -41.34 24.08 -8.26
CA SER A 316 -41.18 23.23 -9.45
C SER A 316 -40.86 21.77 -9.14
N SER A 317 -40.28 21.51 -7.96
CA SER A 317 -39.83 20.19 -7.51
C SER A 317 -40.91 19.44 -6.72
N ILE A 318 -42.12 19.99 -6.65
CA ILE A 318 -43.29 19.37 -6.01
C ILE A 318 -44.38 19.19 -7.08
N PRO A 319 -44.73 17.95 -7.45
CA PRO A 319 -45.82 17.70 -8.39
C PRO A 319 -47.17 18.19 -7.87
N TYR A 320 -48.09 18.46 -8.80
CA TYR A 320 -49.49 18.68 -8.44
C TYR A 320 -50.15 17.40 -7.90
N PHE A 321 -50.61 17.45 -6.64
CA PHE A 321 -51.45 16.42 -6.02
C PHE A 321 -52.87 16.95 -5.81
N ASP A 322 -53.89 16.13 -6.10
CA ASP A 322 -55.31 16.43 -5.89
C ASP A 322 -55.80 16.05 -4.47
N GLN A 323 -54.87 15.63 -3.61
CA GLN A 323 -55.07 15.12 -2.26
C GLN A 323 -53.82 15.43 -1.40
N GLN A 324 -53.86 15.13 -0.10
CA GLN A 324 -52.73 15.38 0.80
C GLN A 324 -51.48 14.61 0.36
N TYR A 325 -50.37 15.33 0.19
CA TYR A 325 -49.07 14.78 -0.15
C TYR A 325 -48.08 14.91 1.01
N PHE A 326 -46.93 14.27 0.82
CA PHE A 326 -45.77 14.29 1.70
C PHE A 326 -44.54 14.58 0.84
N THR A 327 -43.72 15.50 1.32
CA THR A 327 -42.43 15.85 0.73
C THR A 327 -41.36 15.48 1.74
N VAL A 328 -40.38 14.68 1.31
CA VAL A 328 -39.39 14.06 2.18
C VAL A 328 -38.01 14.25 1.57
N THR A 329 -37.06 14.68 2.39
CA THR A 329 -35.62 14.73 2.07
C THR A 329 -34.84 14.13 3.23
N SER A 330 -33.70 13.50 2.94
CA SER A 330 -32.86 12.82 3.91
C SER A 330 -31.55 13.59 4.10
N SER A 331 -31.06 13.64 5.33
CA SER A 331 -29.71 14.15 5.61
C SER A 331 -29.20 13.62 6.93
N GLU A 332 -27.91 13.31 6.93
CA GLU A 332 -27.20 12.55 7.95
C GLU A 332 -25.88 13.25 8.26
N LEU A 333 -25.45 13.20 9.52
CA LEU A 333 -24.18 13.71 10.01
C LEU A 333 -23.14 12.59 10.12
N TYR A 334 -21.94 12.85 9.59
CA TYR A 334 -20.77 11.98 9.64
C TYR A 334 -19.59 12.72 10.27
N ASP A 335 -18.71 12.01 10.96
CA ASP A 335 -17.37 12.50 11.28
C ASP A 335 -16.41 12.25 10.11
N PHE A 336 -15.65 13.29 9.74
CA PHE A 336 -14.73 13.27 8.60
C PHE A 336 -13.49 12.40 8.85
N ASN A 337 -13.01 12.37 10.10
CA ASN A 337 -11.75 11.72 10.46
C ASN A 337 -11.93 10.20 10.64
N THR A 338 -13.00 9.78 11.30
CA THR A 338 -13.27 8.36 11.64
C THR A 338 -14.28 7.69 10.70
N GLY A 339 -14.99 8.46 9.87
CA GLY A 339 -16.09 7.95 9.05
C GLY A 339 -17.34 7.60 9.86
N MET A 340 -17.35 7.81 11.19
CA MET A 340 -18.48 7.41 12.01
C MET A 340 -19.73 8.20 11.64
N TRP A 341 -20.80 7.45 11.37
CA TRP A 341 -22.12 8.01 11.14
C TRP A 341 -22.81 8.33 12.46
N LEU A 342 -22.86 9.62 12.79
CA LEU A 342 -23.34 10.13 14.08
C LEU A 342 -24.88 10.10 14.21
N THR A 343 -25.60 10.09 13.09
CA THR A 343 -27.09 10.12 13.04
C THR A 343 -27.71 8.80 12.57
N ALA A 344 -26.97 7.69 12.67
CA ALA A 344 -27.47 6.38 12.23
C ALA A 344 -28.79 6.04 12.94
N ALA A 345 -29.77 5.50 12.22
CA ALA A 345 -31.08 5.16 12.79
C ALA A 345 -31.03 4.15 13.95
N SER A 346 -29.92 3.40 14.07
CA SER A 346 -29.60 2.50 15.19
C SER A 346 -29.12 3.21 16.47
N ALA A 347 -28.78 4.50 16.40
CA ALA A 347 -28.35 5.32 17.53
C ALA A 347 -29.51 6.05 18.24
N TYR A 348 -30.75 5.83 17.81
CA TYR A 348 -31.94 6.45 18.41
C TYR A 348 -32.07 6.08 19.91
N ASP A 349 -32.36 7.07 20.76
CA ASP A 349 -32.50 6.92 22.22
C ASP A 349 -31.23 6.43 22.95
N ASN A 350 -30.03 6.76 22.43
CA ASN A 350 -28.76 6.39 23.07
C ASN A 350 -28.36 7.28 24.27
N SER A 351 -29.17 8.29 24.64
CA SER A 351 -28.90 9.17 25.79
C SER A 351 -30.11 9.41 26.68
N ASN A 352 -29.87 9.48 27.99
CA ASN A 352 -30.89 9.90 28.97
C ASN A 352 -31.10 11.43 29.01
N ARG A 353 -30.55 12.20 28.06
CA ARG A 353 -30.54 13.67 28.09
C ARG A 353 -31.71 14.31 27.33
N GLY A 354 -32.41 13.56 26.48
CA GLY A 354 -33.63 14.01 25.80
C GLY A 354 -33.73 13.50 24.36
N GLU A 355 -34.85 13.80 23.71
CA GLU A 355 -35.04 13.54 22.28
C GLU A 355 -34.00 14.31 21.44
N ASN A 356 -33.53 13.69 20.34
CA ASN A 356 -32.53 14.22 19.42
C ASN A 356 -31.18 14.63 20.06
N TYR A 357 -30.80 14.00 21.19
CA TYR A 357 -29.53 14.22 21.88
C TYR A 357 -28.71 12.92 21.93
N TYR A 358 -27.47 12.96 21.46
CA TYR A 358 -26.67 11.78 21.17
C TYR A 358 -25.24 11.86 21.71
N LEU A 359 -24.73 10.71 22.18
CA LEU A 359 -23.35 10.53 22.62
C LEU A 359 -22.69 9.40 21.80
N HIS A 360 -21.53 9.68 21.21
CA HIS A 360 -20.78 8.75 20.37
C HIS A 360 -19.32 8.69 20.83
N THR A 361 -18.86 7.49 21.19
CA THR A 361 -17.43 7.24 21.40
C THR A 361 -16.78 6.93 20.06
N VAL A 362 -15.85 7.77 19.63
CA VAL A 362 -15.02 7.55 18.43
C VAL A 362 -13.59 7.21 18.83
N SER A 363 -12.90 6.42 18.03
CA SER A 363 -11.46 6.15 18.18
C SER A 363 -10.70 6.86 17.07
N TRP A 364 -9.73 7.70 17.43
CA TRP A 364 -8.94 8.48 16.48
C TRP A 364 -7.51 8.66 17.01
N LYS A 365 -6.50 8.34 16.20
CA LYS A 365 -5.06 8.37 16.58
C LYS A 365 -4.80 7.78 17.98
N GLY A 366 -5.31 6.56 18.21
CA GLY A 366 -5.17 5.81 19.48
C GLY A 366 -5.96 6.32 20.68
N ASN A 367 -6.59 7.48 20.56
CA ASN A 367 -7.34 8.07 21.64
C ASN A 367 -8.84 7.81 21.46
N SER A 368 -9.53 7.67 22.60
CA SER A 368 -10.97 7.48 22.64
C SER A 368 -11.66 8.79 23.01
N TYR A 369 -12.42 9.33 22.08
CA TYR A 369 -13.05 10.63 22.19
C TYR A 369 -14.57 10.50 22.31
N LEU A 370 -15.17 11.31 23.19
CA LEU A 370 -16.62 11.42 23.29
C LEU A 370 -17.09 12.61 22.46
N ILE A 371 -17.78 12.33 21.35
CA ILE A 371 -18.56 13.32 20.61
C ILE A 371 -19.95 13.37 21.23
N GLU A 372 -20.40 14.57 21.58
CA GLU A 372 -21.75 14.81 22.10
C GLU A 372 -22.43 15.80 21.15
N PHE A 373 -23.62 15.48 20.64
CA PHE A 373 -24.34 16.41 19.76
C PHE A 373 -25.85 16.36 19.96
N ALA A 374 -26.49 17.47 19.66
CA ALA A 374 -27.94 17.61 19.61
C ALA A 374 -28.35 18.22 18.28
N TYR A 375 -29.56 17.92 17.82
CA TYR A 375 -30.15 18.64 16.70
C TYR A 375 -31.64 18.92 16.88
N SER A 376 -32.13 19.96 16.21
CA SER A 376 -33.55 20.24 16.02
C SER A 376 -33.90 20.14 14.54
N THR A 377 -35.20 20.17 14.24
CA THR A 377 -35.71 20.18 12.88
C THR A 377 -36.91 21.09 12.83
N ASP A 378 -36.89 22.06 11.92
CA ASP A 378 -37.99 22.98 11.65
C ASP A 378 -38.35 22.93 10.16
N TRP A 379 -39.64 23.11 9.87
CA TRP A 379 -40.18 23.14 8.52
C TRP A 379 -40.97 24.42 8.32
N THR A 380 -40.51 25.22 7.37
CA THR A 380 -41.17 26.45 6.94
C THR A 380 -41.69 26.30 5.51
N TYR A 381 -42.81 26.97 5.23
CA TYR A 381 -43.57 26.84 3.99
C TYR A 381 -43.77 28.23 3.39
N ASP A 382 -43.93 28.33 2.06
CA ASP A 382 -44.14 29.58 1.32
C ASP A 382 -43.02 30.63 1.54
N VAL A 383 -41.74 30.21 1.51
CA VAL A 383 -40.58 31.04 1.87
C VAL A 383 -39.93 31.67 0.64
N GLY A 384 -40.55 32.75 0.15
CA GLY A 384 -40.02 33.52 -0.99
C GLY A 384 -40.24 32.78 -2.31
N ASP A 385 -39.15 32.32 -2.92
CA ASP A 385 -39.19 31.52 -4.16
C ASP A 385 -39.18 29.98 -3.88
N TRP A 386 -39.22 29.57 -2.61
CA TRP A 386 -39.20 28.19 -2.15
C TRP A 386 -40.55 27.78 -1.56
N ASP A 387 -41.07 26.63 -1.96
CA ASP A 387 -42.35 26.11 -1.44
C ASP A 387 -42.16 25.55 -0.02
N MET A 388 -41.08 24.82 0.20
CA MET A 388 -40.71 24.25 1.50
C MET A 388 -39.23 24.48 1.81
N VAL A 389 -38.94 24.83 3.06
CA VAL A 389 -37.57 24.95 3.58
C VAL A 389 -37.47 24.17 4.89
N LEU A 390 -36.62 23.14 4.89
CA LEU A 390 -36.22 22.35 6.05
C LEU A 390 -34.95 22.95 6.64
N THR A 391 -34.97 23.28 7.93
CA THR A 391 -33.77 23.65 8.68
C THR A 391 -33.48 22.59 9.74
N LYS A 392 -32.28 22.01 9.70
CA LYS A 392 -31.74 21.21 10.82
C LYS A 392 -30.63 21.98 11.51
N SER A 393 -30.89 22.47 12.71
CA SER A 393 -29.88 23.14 13.54
C SER A 393 -29.16 22.12 14.41
N TYR A 394 -27.83 22.13 14.40
CA TYR A 394 -26.98 21.24 15.17
C TYR A 394 -26.14 22.02 16.18
N ILE A 395 -25.90 21.38 17.33
CA ILE A 395 -24.89 21.77 18.31
C ILE A 395 -24.02 20.55 18.56
N VAL A 396 -22.72 20.66 18.30
CA VAL A 396 -21.74 19.56 18.39
C VAL A 396 -20.62 19.95 19.35
N TYR A 397 -20.35 19.09 20.32
CA TYR A 397 -19.26 19.18 21.29
C TYR A 397 -18.21 18.12 20.97
N LEU A 398 -16.97 18.58 20.78
CA LEU A 398 -15.80 17.74 20.44
C LEU A 398 -14.66 18.05 21.42
N PRO A 399 -13.85 17.07 21.83
CA PRO A 399 -12.57 17.34 22.51
C PRO A 399 -11.65 18.20 21.63
N GLU A 400 -11.01 19.21 22.23
CA GLU A 400 -10.14 20.16 21.51
C GLU A 400 -8.98 19.46 20.78
N ASP A 401 -8.36 18.49 21.45
CA ASP A 401 -7.18 17.76 21.00
C ASP A 401 -7.48 16.82 19.81
N MET A 402 -8.71 16.31 19.68
CA MET A 402 -9.16 15.56 18.50
C MET A 402 -8.97 16.35 17.19
N THR A 403 -8.91 17.69 17.26
CA THR A 403 -8.79 18.59 16.10
C THR A 403 -7.35 19.10 15.83
N ALA A 404 -6.36 18.70 16.63
CA ALA A 404 -5.13 19.49 16.80
C ALA A 404 -3.92 19.14 15.90
N SER A 405 -3.94 18.08 15.07
CA SER A 405 -2.75 17.71 14.28
C SER A 405 -2.59 18.53 12.98
N SER A 406 -1.74 19.56 13.08
CA SER A 406 -0.75 19.99 12.07
C SER A 406 -1.21 20.37 10.65
N SER A 407 -1.82 21.55 10.48
CA SER A 407 -1.23 22.65 9.68
C SER A 407 -2.06 23.95 9.76
N PRO A 408 -1.47 25.16 9.80
CA PRO A 408 -2.22 26.41 9.98
C PRO A 408 -2.84 26.94 8.66
N GLN A 409 -3.75 26.19 8.05
CA GLN A 409 -4.57 26.67 6.92
C GLN A 409 -6.07 26.34 7.03
N LYS A 410 -6.79 27.30 7.63
CA LYS A 410 -8.07 27.86 7.15
C LYS A 410 -9.32 26.99 6.94
N TYR A 411 -9.30 25.68 7.19
CA TYR A 411 -10.48 24.84 7.05
C TYR A 411 -10.79 24.11 8.36
N SER A 412 -11.85 24.55 9.05
CA SER A 412 -12.39 23.87 10.23
C SER A 412 -12.99 22.53 9.80
N ARG A 413 -12.24 21.42 9.99
CA ARG A 413 -12.62 20.05 9.58
C ARG A 413 -13.74 19.46 10.45
N THR A 414 -14.95 19.99 10.29
CA THR A 414 -16.19 19.31 10.64
C THR A 414 -17.08 19.38 9.41
N ILE A 415 -17.02 18.34 8.59
CA ILE A 415 -17.68 18.29 7.29
C ILE A 415 -18.90 17.39 7.38
N ILE A 416 -20.07 18.00 7.24
CA ILE A 416 -21.33 17.27 7.16
C ILE A 416 -21.46 16.77 5.72
N LYS A 417 -21.25 15.47 5.49
CA LYS A 417 -21.69 14.87 4.24
C LYS A 417 -23.18 14.59 4.35
N ILE A 418 -24.00 15.40 3.67
CA ILE A 418 -25.39 15.04 3.39
C ILE A 418 -25.31 13.82 2.47
N ALA A 419 -25.35 12.62 3.04
CA ALA A 419 -25.48 11.39 2.28
C ALA A 419 -26.89 11.35 1.70
N PRO A 420 -27.05 11.34 0.36
CA PRO A 420 -28.36 11.08 -0.22
C PRO A 420 -28.67 9.61 0.01
N ARG A 421 -29.41 9.32 1.09
CA ARG A 421 -30.28 8.15 1.06
C ARG A 421 -31.34 8.43 0.03
N GLU A 422 -31.09 7.94 -1.20
CA GLU A 422 -32.13 7.76 -2.22
C GLU A 422 -33.39 7.28 -1.51
N CYS A 423 -34.52 7.98 -1.68
CA CYS A 423 -35.71 7.78 -0.86
C CYS A 423 -36.17 6.31 -0.83
N SER A 424 -35.70 5.57 0.17
CA SER A 424 -35.84 4.13 0.24
C SER A 424 -37.21 3.80 0.82
N LEU A 425 -38.14 3.52 -0.08
CA LEU A 425 -39.52 3.15 0.19
C LEU A 425 -39.57 1.77 0.89
N THR A 426 -39.29 1.76 2.20
CA THR A 426 -39.43 0.58 3.06
C THR A 426 -40.19 0.91 4.34
N ALA A 427 -41.47 1.26 4.18
CA ALA A 427 -42.42 1.30 5.28
C ALA A 427 -42.67 -0.13 5.80
N PHE A 428 -41.80 -0.62 6.69
CA PHE A 428 -42.05 -1.85 7.47
C PHE A 428 -41.97 -1.56 8.97
N HIS A 429 -43.14 -1.55 9.60
CA HIS A 429 -43.29 -1.68 11.05
C HIS A 429 -42.67 -3.01 11.55
N PRO A 430 -42.27 -3.09 12.82
CA PRO A 430 -41.32 -4.08 13.29
C PRO A 430 -41.92 -5.50 13.33
N LYS A 431 -41.06 -6.49 13.10
CA LYS A 431 -41.21 -7.81 13.71
C LYS A 431 -40.04 -8.10 14.62
N GLN A 432 -40.38 -8.39 15.86
CA GLN A 432 -39.47 -8.88 16.89
C GLN A 432 -38.88 -10.25 16.51
N ALA A 433 -37.66 -10.49 16.97
CA ALA A 433 -37.06 -11.79 17.29
C ALA A 433 -37.05 -12.88 16.19
N LEU A 434 -35.84 -13.22 15.72
CA LEU A 434 -35.00 -14.18 16.47
C LEU A 434 -33.51 -13.93 16.21
#